data_AF-A0A142WYG5-F1
#
_entry.id   AF-A0A142WYG5-F1
#
_cell.length_a   1.000
_cell.length_b   1.000
_cell.length_c   1.000
_cell.angle_alpha   90.00
_cell.angle_beta   90.00
_cell.angle_gamma   90.00
#
_symmetry.space_group_name_H-M   'P 1'
#
loop_
_entity.id
_entity.type
_entity.pdbx_description
1 polymer ?
#
loop_
_entity_poly.entity_id
_entity_poly.type
_entity_poly.pdbx_seq_one_letter_code
_entity_poly.pdbx_strand_id
1 'polypeptide(L)'
;MKTDLVLLRDEVALLKMTSMQRVISGTGGTLSQDGACDFCCEHGLGERQGDDFRLTPWGDCVARKLIRDGSIGTVWLLESQLDVLRRS
;
A
#
# COMPACT_ATOMS: atom_id res chain seq x y z
N MET A 1 19.13 -5.50 -0.01
CA MET A 1 18.48 -5.71 1.31
C MET A 1 17.13 -6.34 1.05
N LYS A 2 16.89 -7.48 1.68
CA LYS A 2 15.67 -8.26 1.59
C LYS A 2 14.92 -8.02 2.89
N THR A 3 13.89 -7.19 2.85
CA THR A 3 13.21 -6.67 4.03
C THR A 3 11.76 -7.07 3.97
N ASP A 4 11.28 -7.71 5.04
CA ASP A 4 9.86 -7.93 5.23
C ASP A 4 9.12 -6.59 5.23
N LEU A 5 7.89 -6.60 4.74
CA LEU A 5 7.05 -5.42 4.70
C LEU A 5 6.03 -5.51 5.84
N VAL A 6 6.14 -4.59 6.80
CA VAL A 6 5.17 -4.44 7.88
C VAL A 6 4.28 -3.28 7.51
N LEU A 7 2.98 -3.55 7.33
CA LEU A 7 1.96 -2.56 7.05
C LEU A 7 1.10 -2.35 8.29
N LEU A 8 0.95 -1.10 8.72
CA LEU A 8 0.03 -0.69 9.76
C LEU A 8 -1.40 -0.64 9.24
N ARG A 9 -2.36 -0.54 10.17
CA ARG A 9 -3.79 -0.50 9.86
C ARG A 9 -4.13 0.57 8.81
N ASP A 10 -3.55 1.76 8.93
CA ASP A 10 -3.87 2.89 8.05
C ASP A 10 -3.27 2.69 6.65
N GLU A 11 -2.07 2.12 6.54
CA GLU A 11 -1.44 1.76 5.27
C GLU A 11 -2.22 0.62 4.57
N VAL A 12 -2.65 -0.39 5.32
CA VAL A 12 -3.52 -1.45 4.78
C VAL A 12 -4.83 -0.86 4.29
N ALA A 13 -5.45 0.04 5.05
CA ALA A 13 -6.67 0.72 4.63
C ALA A 13 -6.44 1.56 3.37
N LEU A 14 -5.35 2.33 3.32
CA LEU A 14 -4.97 3.16 2.17
C LEU A 14 -4.81 2.31 0.91
N LEU A 15 -3.96 1.28 0.95
CA LEU A 15 -3.72 0.38 -0.19
C LEU A 15 -5.02 -0.24 -0.72
N LYS A 16 -5.87 -0.74 0.19
CA LYS A 16 -7.16 -1.35 -0.19
C LYS A 16 -8.09 -0.32 -0.82
N MET A 17 -8.21 0.87 -0.22
CA MET A 17 -9.07 1.94 -0.75
C MET A 17 -8.58 2.42 -2.13
N THR A 18 -7.28 2.66 -2.30
CA THR A 18 -6.72 3.13 -3.57
C THR A 18 -6.85 2.08 -4.66
N SER A 19 -6.71 0.78 -4.35
CA SER A 19 -6.92 -0.30 -5.34
C SER A 19 -8.38 -0.38 -5.79
N MET A 20 -9.33 -0.11 -4.90
CA MET A 20 -10.77 -0.10 -5.23
C MET A 20 -11.19 1.16 -6.00
N GLN A 21 -10.64 2.34 -5.65
CA GLN A 21 -11.05 3.64 -6.20
C GLN A 21 -10.14 4.14 -7.34
N ARG A 22 -9.05 3.42 -7.64
CA ARG A 22 -7.96 3.74 -8.59
C ARG A 22 -7.12 4.98 -8.27
N VAL A 23 -7.70 6.01 -7.67
CA VAL A 23 -6.99 7.23 -7.22
C VAL A 23 -7.65 7.73 -5.94
N ILE A 24 -6.85 8.16 -4.97
CA ILE A 24 -7.35 8.93 -3.83
C ILE A 24 -6.90 10.37 -4.02
N SER A 25 -7.86 11.26 -4.23
CA SER A 25 -7.64 12.70 -4.35
C SER A 25 -7.78 13.41 -3.01
N GLY A 26 -6.86 14.32 -2.72
CA GLY A 26 -6.88 15.14 -1.51
C GLY A 26 -6.28 14.42 -0.30
N THR A 27 -5.04 13.93 -0.42
CA THR A 27 -4.32 13.29 0.71
C THR A 27 -4.06 14.21 1.91
N GLY A 28 -4.40 15.50 1.84
CA GLY A 28 -4.28 16.47 2.94
C GLY A 28 -5.32 16.36 4.07
N GLY A 29 -6.00 15.21 4.22
CA GLY A 29 -7.09 15.04 5.19
C GLY A 29 -6.62 14.88 6.65
N THR A 30 -5.52 14.14 6.89
CA THR A 30 -4.97 13.88 8.24
C THR A 30 -3.48 13.55 8.21
N LEU A 31 -2.73 13.90 9.26
CA LEU A 31 -1.30 13.54 9.43
C LEU A 31 -1.04 12.02 9.30
N SER A 32 -2.00 11.18 9.69
CA SER A 32 -1.90 9.71 9.56
C SER A 32 -1.94 9.26 8.10
N GLN A 33 -2.75 9.93 7.27
CA GLN A 33 -2.88 9.61 5.86
C GLN A 33 -1.65 10.04 5.06
N ASP A 34 -1.06 11.19 5.38
CA ASP A 34 0.20 11.63 4.77
C ASP A 34 1.35 10.68 5.12
N GLY A 35 1.46 10.26 6.39
CA GLY A 35 2.47 9.29 6.81
C GLY A 35 2.31 7.93 6.12
N ALA A 36 1.07 7.44 5.95
CA ALA A 36 0.81 6.21 5.23
C ALA A 36 1.14 6.32 3.72
N CYS A 37 0.89 7.48 3.10
CA CYS A 37 1.26 7.73 1.70
C CYS A 37 2.79 7.76 1.54
N ASP A 38 3.50 8.45 2.43
CA ASP A 38 4.96 8.55 2.38
C ASP A 38 5.61 7.18 2.56
N PHE A 39 5.15 6.40 3.54
CA PHE A 39 5.59 5.02 3.72
C PHE A 39 5.35 4.18 2.45
N CYS A 40 4.15 4.25 1.87
CA CYS A 40 3.85 3.53 0.64
C CYS A 40 4.75 3.97 -0.53
N CYS A 41 5.11 5.26 -0.61
CA CYS A 41 6.03 5.77 -1.62
C CYS A 41 7.47 5.30 -1.40
N GLU A 42 7.98 5.35 -0.17
CA GLU A 42 9.33 4.88 0.18
C GLU A 42 9.52 3.39 -0.14
N HIS A 43 8.47 2.60 0.03
CA HIS A 43 8.47 1.16 -0.29
C HIS A 43 8.09 0.83 -1.74
N GLY A 44 7.86 1.85 -2.59
CA GLY A 44 7.51 1.68 -4.00
C GLY A 44 6.12 1.09 -4.26
N LEU A 45 5.24 1.11 -3.26
CA LEU A 45 3.85 0.66 -3.34
C LEU A 45 2.94 1.73 -3.97
N GLY A 46 3.30 3.00 -3.84
CA GLY A 46 2.55 4.09 -4.44
C GLY A 46 3.42 5.23 -4.91
N GLU A 47 2.81 6.14 -5.64
CA GLU A 47 3.42 7.36 -6.14
C GLU A 47 2.46 8.52 -5.84
N ARG A 48 3.02 9.63 -5.35
CA ARG A 48 2.30 10.90 -5.23
C ARG A 48 2.35 11.62 -6.58
N GLN A 49 1.20 12.05 -7.08
CA GLN A 49 1.07 12.90 -8.26
C GLN A 49 0.36 14.19 -7.85
N GLY A 50 1.13 15.18 -7.36
CA GLY A 50 0.55 16.36 -6.72
C GLY A 50 -0.11 15.99 -5.39
N ASP A 51 -1.39 16.35 -5.23
CA ASP A 51 -2.22 16.00 -4.05
C ASP A 51 -2.93 14.63 -4.19
N ASP A 52 -2.68 13.92 -5.28
CA ASP A 52 -3.23 12.59 -5.52
C ASP A 52 -2.22 11.50 -5.11
N PHE A 53 -2.74 10.42 -4.55
CA PHE A 53 -1.98 9.18 -4.33
C PHE A 53 -2.49 8.07 -5.26
N ARG A 54 -1.55 7.40 -5.93
CA ARG A 54 -1.81 6.29 -6.84
C ARG A 54 -0.95 5.09 -6.49
N LEU A 55 -1.49 3.89 -6.69
CA LEU A 55 -0.71 2.67 -6.55
C LEU A 55 0.18 2.45 -7.77
N THR A 56 1.40 1.97 -7.52
CA THR A 56 2.22 1.36 -8.58
C THR A 56 1.63 0.00 -8.97
N PRO A 57 2.03 -0.60 -10.10
CA PRO A 57 1.64 -1.97 -10.43
C PRO A 57 1.97 -2.97 -9.31
N TRP A 58 3.10 -2.75 -8.64
CA TRP A 58 3.52 -3.53 -7.48
C TRP A 58 2.58 -3.34 -6.28
N GLY A 59 2.27 -2.08 -5.94
CA GLY A 59 1.34 -1.78 -4.86
C GLY A 59 -0.08 -2.29 -5.10
N ASP A 60 -0.55 -2.29 -6.35
CA ASP A 60 -1.85 -2.88 -6.70
C ASP A 60 -1.85 -4.40 -6.47
N CYS A 61 -0.76 -5.10 -6.82
CA CYS A 61 -0.62 -6.53 -6.51
C CYS A 61 -0.68 -6.81 -5.01
N VAL A 62 0.02 -6.01 -4.21
CA VAL A 62 0.00 -6.10 -2.74
C VAL A 62 -1.41 -5.80 -2.21
N ALA A 63 -2.05 -4.73 -2.68
CA ALA A 63 -3.39 -4.34 -2.27
C ALA A 63 -4.42 -5.43 -2.59
N ARG A 64 -4.37 -6.03 -3.78
CA ARG A 64 -5.25 -7.14 -4.16
C ARG A 64 -5.05 -8.36 -3.27
N LYS A 65 -3.82 -8.68 -2.88
CA LYS A 65 -3.55 -9.73 -1.89
C LYS A 65 -4.23 -9.39 -0.56
N LEU A 66 -4.07 -8.17 -0.04
CA LEU A 66 -4.69 -7.74 1.21
C LEU A 66 -6.23 -7.79 1.16
N ILE A 67 -6.83 -7.45 0.01
CA ILE A 67 -8.28 -7.56 -0.22
C ILE A 67 -8.71 -9.02 -0.21
N ARG A 68 -8.03 -9.87 -1.01
CA ARG A 68 -8.35 -11.30 -1.14
C ARG A 68 -8.20 -12.04 0.19
N ASP A 69 -7.13 -11.74 0.93
CA ASP A 69 -6.83 -12.39 2.20
C ASP A 69 -7.69 -11.82 3.36
N GLY A 70 -8.56 -10.84 3.07
CA GLY A 70 -9.45 -10.24 4.07
C GLY A 70 -8.70 -9.51 5.19
N SER A 71 -7.47 -9.05 4.93
CA SER A 71 -6.58 -8.55 5.96
C SER A 71 -7.11 -7.24 6.58
N ILE A 72 -7.02 -7.15 7.91
CA ILE A 72 -7.45 -6.01 8.73
C ILE A 72 -6.38 -5.77 9.80
N GLY A 73 -6.10 -4.50 10.10
CA GLY A 73 -5.11 -4.13 11.13
C GLY A 73 -3.68 -4.19 10.61
N THR A 74 -2.73 -4.51 11.48
CA THR A 74 -1.32 -4.65 11.11
C THR A 74 -1.10 -5.96 10.36
N VAL A 75 -0.44 -5.88 9.21
CA VAL A 75 -0.12 -7.02 8.36
C VAL A 75 1.37 -7.12 8.18
N TRP A 76 1.92 -8.29 8.47
CA TRP A 76 3.32 -8.59 8.19
C TRP A 76 3.40 -9.47 6.94
N LEU A 77 3.96 -8.92 5.87
CA LEU A 77 4.23 -9.64 4.64
C LEU A 77 5.69 -10.07 4.63
N LEU A 78 5.89 -11.38 4.76
CA LEU A 78 7.21 -11.99 4.71
C LEU A 78 7.82 -11.82 3.33
N GLU A 79 9.14 -11.71 3.27
CA GLU A 79 9.90 -11.62 2.02
C GLU A 79 9.49 -12.69 1.00
N SER A 80 9.30 -13.94 1.45
CA SER A 80 8.88 -15.05 0.59
C SER A 80 7.53 -14.81 -0.09
N GLN A 81 6.61 -14.10 0.57
CA GLN A 81 5.33 -13.72 0.00
C GLN A 81 5.46 -12.55 -0.98
N LEU A 82 6.36 -11.62 -0.68
CA LEU A 82 6.65 -10.47 -1.55
C LEU A 82 7.35 -10.92 -2.84
N ASP A 83 8.28 -11.88 -2.76
CA ASP A 83 8.98 -12.44 -3.91
C ASP A 83 8.02 -13.17 -4.87
N VAL A 84 7.00 -13.86 -4.34
CA VAL A 84 5.95 -14.48 -5.17
C VAL A 84 5.14 -13.42 -5.90
N LEU A 85 4.74 -12.36 -5.19
CA LEU A 85 3.96 -11.27 -5.79
C LEU A 85 4.76 -10.48 -6.84
N ARG A 86 6.08 -10.32 -6.68
CA ARG A 86 6.93 -9.59 -7.64
C ARG A 86 7.14 -10.31 -8.97
N ARG A 87 6.88 -11.63 -9.00
CA ARG A 87 7.06 -12.48 -10.16
C ARG A 87 5.77 -12.78 -10.91
N SER A 88 4.61 -12.35 -10.38
CA SER A 88 3.30 -12.41 -11.03
C SER A 88 3.04 -11.14 -11.84
#